data_AF-A0A5A8DGR0-F1
#
_entry.id   AF-A0A5A8DGR0-F1
#
_cell.length_a   1.000
_cell.length_b   1.000
_cell.length_c   1.000
_cell.angle_alpha   90.00
_cell.angle_beta   90.00
_cell.angle_gamma   90.00
#
_symmetry.space_group_name_H-M   'P 1'
#
loop_
_entity.id
_entity.type
_entity.pdbx_description
1 polymer ?
#
loop_
_entity_poly.entity_id
_entity_poly.type
_entity_poly.pdbx_seq_one_letter_code
_entity_poly.pdbx_strand_id
1 'polypeptide(L)'
;MELNGTVSVDGQSGRAHTSSYSPASGGGAGGSLLVVASRLSGTGTLSADGGAGADGYGSDDSNGGSGGRIAIHAHETSRGVSFTGAVRARAGAAYGSWGAQAAAGTVYWCDGRASESEAALEGEANVHRCGVRRLELDNSDRVLTPYFTQLQLPAWRRLVEVDELHLGSGVQLAVPGPPVFDPVAMPLNRTAVVLGNVTGSLILRSVALTVRGDVFGARSLWMHEGSSSELGSSGAMRILARATRDADPSSSLKRTTPLWGPHSRLRS
;
A
#
# COMPACT_ATOMS: atom_id res chain seq x y z
N MET A 1 -7.43 21.00 -13.18
CA MET A 1 -5.97 21.00 -13.34
C MET A 1 -5.61 20.11 -14.50
N GLU A 2 -4.91 20.65 -15.49
CA GLU A 2 -4.28 19.85 -16.54
C GLU A 2 -2.79 19.71 -16.20
N LEU A 3 -2.31 18.48 -16.11
CA LEU A 3 -0.92 18.14 -15.80
C LEU A 3 -0.32 17.33 -16.94
N ASN A 4 0.50 17.99 -17.76
CA ASN A 4 1.30 17.34 -18.81
C ASN A 4 2.80 17.33 -18.47
N GLY A 5 3.20 18.00 -17.40
CA GLY A 5 4.58 18.05 -16.90
C GLY A 5 4.84 17.06 -15.76
N THR A 6 5.98 17.23 -15.08
CA THR A 6 6.33 16.43 -13.90
C THR A 6 6.20 17.27 -12.62
N VAL A 7 5.49 16.74 -11.63
CA VAL A 7 5.59 17.19 -10.24
C VAL A 7 6.24 16.06 -9.46
N SER A 8 7.37 16.35 -8.81
CA SER A 8 8.16 15.37 -8.10
C SER A 8 8.51 15.87 -6.71
N VAL A 9 8.33 14.98 -5.74
CA VAL A 9 8.88 15.08 -4.39
C VAL A 9 9.80 13.88 -4.13
N ASP A 10 10.52 13.45 -5.16
CA ASP A 10 11.38 12.27 -5.09
C ASP A 10 12.54 12.48 -4.11
N GLY A 11 12.94 11.40 -3.45
CA GLY A 11 14.13 11.38 -2.63
C GLY A 11 15.38 11.52 -3.48
N GLN A 12 16.38 12.24 -2.95
CA GLN A 12 17.68 12.37 -3.61
C GLN A 12 18.43 11.04 -3.60
N SER A 13 19.11 10.71 -4.69
CA SER A 13 20.01 9.56 -4.70
C SER A 13 21.15 9.75 -3.71
N GLY A 14 21.60 8.63 -3.15
CA GLY A 14 22.82 8.55 -2.37
C GLY A 14 24.02 9.04 -3.16
N ARG A 15 25.04 9.47 -2.44
CA ARG A 15 26.31 9.90 -2.99
C ARG A 15 27.33 8.79 -2.84
N ALA A 16 27.96 8.44 -3.94
CA ALA A 16 29.03 7.45 -3.97
C ALA A 16 30.28 7.98 -3.27
N HIS A 17 30.97 7.07 -2.58
CA HIS A 17 32.23 7.32 -1.92
C HIS A 17 33.16 6.13 -2.17
N THR A 18 34.00 6.23 -3.20
CA THR A 18 34.88 5.13 -3.65
C THR A 18 36.33 5.26 -3.17
N SER A 19 36.65 6.34 -2.43
CA SER A 19 37.94 6.51 -1.75
C SER A 19 38.03 5.60 -0.53
N SER A 20 39.26 5.13 -0.20
CA SER A 20 39.50 4.19 0.90
C SER A 20 38.80 4.58 2.20
N TYR A 21 38.05 3.63 2.77
CA TYR A 21 37.36 3.72 4.07
C TYR A 21 36.20 4.72 4.15
N SER A 22 35.48 5.00 3.06
CA SER A 22 34.31 5.89 3.10
C SER A 22 33.02 5.16 2.71
N PRO A 23 31.97 5.17 3.56
CA PRO A 23 30.68 4.61 3.21
C PRO A 23 29.92 5.50 2.22
N ALA A 24 29.13 4.88 1.35
CA ALA A 24 28.17 5.59 0.53
C ALA A 24 27.03 6.16 1.38
N SER A 25 26.47 7.31 0.99
CA SER A 25 25.25 7.78 1.64
C SER A 25 24.04 7.03 1.08
N GLY A 26 23.05 6.73 1.92
CA GLY A 26 21.77 6.15 1.48
C GLY A 26 20.97 7.11 0.60
N GLY A 27 20.03 6.55 -0.16
CA GLY A 27 19.03 7.33 -0.88
C GLY A 27 18.01 7.96 0.08
N GLY A 28 17.62 9.20 -0.19
CA GLY A 28 16.58 9.91 0.55
C GLY A 28 15.20 9.26 0.35
N ALA A 29 14.32 9.38 1.33
CA ALA A 29 12.93 8.95 1.19
C ALA A 29 12.14 9.88 0.26
N GLY A 30 11.16 9.33 -0.45
CA GLY A 30 10.17 10.10 -1.19
C GLY A 30 9.29 10.93 -0.24
N GLY A 31 8.92 12.13 -0.67
CA GLY A 31 8.12 13.08 0.11
C GLY A 31 6.62 12.76 0.12
N SER A 32 5.81 13.77 0.42
CA SER A 32 4.35 13.67 0.37
C SER A 32 3.76 14.71 -0.57
N LEU A 33 2.82 14.28 -1.42
CA LEU A 33 2.15 15.12 -2.40
C LEU A 33 0.64 15.02 -2.20
N LEU A 34 -0.02 16.16 -2.03
CA LEU A 34 -1.46 16.28 -1.94
C LEU A 34 -1.95 17.08 -3.14
N VAL A 35 -2.79 16.46 -3.97
CA VAL A 35 -3.52 17.14 -5.05
C VAL A 35 -4.96 17.30 -4.59
N VAL A 36 -5.44 18.54 -4.57
CA VAL A 36 -6.87 18.85 -4.40
C VAL A 36 -7.30 19.65 -5.61
N ALA A 37 -8.17 19.07 -6.42
CA ALA A 37 -8.66 19.71 -7.63
C ALA A 37 -10.12 19.33 -7.89
N SER A 38 -10.89 20.25 -8.45
CA SER A 38 -12.22 19.89 -8.96
C SER A 38 -12.09 18.82 -10.04
N ARG A 39 -11.11 18.94 -10.95
CA ARG A 39 -10.83 17.97 -12.01
C ARG A 39 -9.32 17.81 -12.19
N LEU A 40 -8.85 16.59 -12.50
CA LEU A 40 -7.47 16.30 -12.87
C LEU A 40 -7.43 15.60 -14.24
N SER A 41 -6.63 16.14 -15.15
CA SER A 41 -6.48 15.64 -16.53
C SER A 41 -5.04 15.77 -17.02
N GLY A 42 -4.71 15.12 -18.13
CA GLY A 42 -3.38 15.20 -18.76
C GLY A 42 -2.59 13.89 -18.66
N THR A 43 -1.36 13.91 -19.18
CA THR A 43 -0.48 12.73 -19.36
C THR A 43 0.83 12.83 -18.57
N GLY A 44 0.94 13.82 -17.70
CA GLY A 44 2.16 14.13 -16.96
C GLY A 44 2.53 13.09 -15.90
N THR A 45 3.40 13.47 -14.96
CA THR A 45 3.86 12.56 -13.89
C THR A 45 3.73 13.22 -12.53
N LEU A 46 3.16 12.47 -11.58
CA LEU A 46 3.21 12.75 -10.15
C LEU A 46 4.12 11.71 -9.49
N SER A 47 5.17 12.16 -8.82
CA SER A 47 6.19 11.25 -8.29
C SER A 47 6.57 11.55 -6.84
N ALA A 48 6.67 10.49 -6.05
CA ALA A 48 7.19 10.48 -4.69
C ALA A 48 8.06 9.23 -4.48
N ASP A 49 8.89 8.89 -5.47
CA ASP A 49 9.80 7.75 -5.40
C ASP A 49 10.93 8.04 -4.40
N GLY A 50 11.43 7.00 -3.73
CA GLY A 50 12.67 7.07 -2.97
C GLY A 50 13.90 7.21 -3.88
N GLY A 51 14.94 7.88 -3.39
CA GLY A 51 16.21 8.01 -4.07
C GLY A 51 16.99 6.69 -4.07
N ALA A 52 17.81 6.46 -5.09
CA ALA A 52 18.64 5.26 -5.17
C ALA A 52 19.74 5.27 -4.09
N GLY A 53 20.19 4.09 -3.67
CA GLY A 53 21.46 3.92 -2.96
C GLY A 53 22.65 4.19 -3.87
N ALA A 54 23.87 4.05 -3.34
CA ALA A 54 25.09 4.40 -4.03
C ALA A 54 26.25 3.45 -3.68
N ASP A 55 27.27 3.52 -4.53
CA ASP A 55 28.51 2.74 -4.48
C ASP A 55 29.45 3.24 -3.38
N GLY A 56 29.84 2.34 -2.48
CA GLY A 56 30.76 2.63 -1.37
C GLY A 56 32.11 1.95 -1.56
N TYR A 57 33.06 2.23 -0.66
CA TYR A 57 34.33 1.52 -0.69
C TYR A 57 34.16 0.06 -0.24
N GLY A 58 34.58 -0.89 -1.07
CA GLY A 58 34.56 -2.31 -0.73
C GLY A 58 33.12 -2.86 -0.63
N SER A 59 32.63 -3.04 0.60
CA SER A 59 31.27 -3.51 0.89
C SER A 59 30.36 -2.43 1.47
N ASP A 60 30.84 -1.19 1.59
CA ASP A 60 30.16 -0.07 2.26
C ASP A 60 29.15 0.66 1.35
N ASP A 61 28.50 -0.08 0.44
CA ASP A 61 27.40 0.42 -0.39
C ASP A 61 26.20 0.85 0.46
N SER A 62 25.22 1.48 -0.18
CA SER A 62 24.03 1.95 0.51
C SER A 62 22.71 1.49 -0.13
N ASN A 63 21.66 1.47 0.70
CA ASN A 63 20.30 1.21 0.29
C ASN A 63 19.62 2.45 -0.30
N GLY A 64 18.62 2.22 -1.15
CA GLY A 64 17.68 3.25 -1.58
C GLY A 64 16.70 3.65 -0.47
N GLY A 65 16.13 4.84 -0.59
CA GLY A 65 15.11 5.35 0.32
C GLY A 65 13.73 4.75 0.06
N SER A 66 12.82 4.86 1.02
CA SER A 66 11.43 4.41 0.86
C SER A 66 10.66 5.28 -0.13
N GLY A 67 9.61 4.73 -0.72
CA GLY A 67 8.61 5.53 -1.43
C GLY A 67 7.84 6.44 -0.48
N GLY A 68 7.27 7.50 -1.05
CA GLY A 68 6.53 8.54 -0.34
C GLY A 68 5.02 8.31 -0.32
N ARG A 69 4.25 9.39 -0.19
CA ARG A 69 2.77 9.32 -0.18
C ARG A 69 2.18 10.30 -1.17
N ILE A 70 1.28 9.83 -2.02
CA ILE A 70 0.52 10.67 -2.93
C ILE A 70 -0.95 10.52 -2.59
N ALA A 71 -1.65 11.63 -2.37
CA ALA A 71 -3.08 11.66 -2.17
C ALA A 71 -3.71 12.60 -3.20
N ILE A 72 -4.69 12.10 -3.94
CA ILE A 72 -5.35 12.83 -5.02
C ILE A 72 -6.85 12.91 -4.70
N HIS A 73 -7.33 14.12 -4.51
CA HIS A 73 -8.75 14.44 -4.35
C HIS A 73 -9.23 15.12 -5.63
N ALA A 74 -9.89 14.35 -6.50
CA ALA A 74 -10.39 14.79 -7.80
C ALA A 74 -11.90 14.53 -7.91
N HIS A 75 -12.69 15.59 -7.71
CA HIS A 75 -14.12 15.47 -7.42
C HIS A 75 -15.06 15.42 -8.63
N GLU A 76 -14.63 15.86 -9.81
CA GLU A 76 -15.38 15.82 -11.07
C GLU A 76 -14.82 14.70 -11.96
N THR A 77 -15.44 13.53 -11.87
CA THR A 77 -15.19 12.37 -12.74
C THR A 77 -16.17 12.29 -13.92
N SER A 78 -17.00 13.31 -14.13
CA SER A 78 -18.01 13.33 -15.18
C SER A 78 -17.38 13.48 -16.57
N ARG A 79 -17.02 12.34 -17.18
CA ARG A 79 -16.85 12.09 -18.62
C ARG A 79 -16.10 13.18 -19.39
N GLY A 80 -14.77 13.09 -19.49
CA GLY A 80 -14.12 13.85 -20.56
C GLY A 80 -12.61 13.79 -20.68
N VAL A 81 -11.84 13.89 -19.60
CA VAL A 81 -10.39 13.67 -19.66
C VAL A 81 -9.92 13.19 -18.30
N SER A 82 -9.82 11.87 -18.14
CA SER A 82 -9.11 11.25 -17.01
C SER A 82 -7.63 11.60 -17.12
N PHE A 83 -6.98 11.85 -16.00
CA PHE A 83 -5.52 11.82 -15.98
C PHE A 83 -5.05 10.41 -16.38
N THR A 84 -4.27 10.33 -17.45
CA THR A 84 -3.67 9.07 -17.96
C THR A 84 -2.16 9.06 -17.81
N GLY A 85 -1.64 10.05 -17.08
CA GLY A 85 -0.23 10.13 -16.71
C GLY A 85 0.17 9.12 -15.63
N ALA A 86 1.44 9.12 -15.28
CA ALA A 86 2.00 8.21 -14.27
C ALA A 86 1.87 8.80 -12.86
N VAL A 87 1.43 7.98 -11.90
CA VAL A 87 1.49 8.30 -10.47
C VAL A 87 2.28 7.20 -9.77
N ARG A 88 3.37 7.57 -9.09
CA ARG A 88 4.33 6.60 -8.55
C ARG A 88 4.93 7.03 -7.22
N ALA A 89 5.02 6.07 -6.30
CA ALA A 89 5.63 6.23 -4.99
C ALA A 89 6.42 4.97 -4.64
N ARG A 90 7.47 4.67 -5.39
CA ARG A 90 8.24 3.41 -5.30
C ARG A 90 9.43 3.55 -4.36
N ALA A 91 9.96 2.44 -3.87
CA ALA A 91 11.25 2.46 -3.18
C ALA A 91 12.38 2.76 -4.16
N GLY A 92 13.43 3.44 -3.69
CA GLY A 92 14.67 3.64 -4.43
C GLY A 92 15.41 2.31 -4.67
N ALA A 93 16.19 2.23 -5.75
CA ALA A 93 17.03 1.07 -6.02
C ALA A 93 18.11 0.93 -4.93
N ALA A 94 18.34 -0.29 -4.40
CA ALA A 94 19.54 -0.57 -3.62
C ALA A 94 20.75 -0.67 -4.55
N TYR A 95 21.95 -0.40 -4.04
CA TYR A 95 23.20 -0.59 -4.77
C TYR A 95 23.98 -1.79 -4.22
N GLY A 96 24.68 -2.50 -5.11
CA GLY A 96 25.57 -3.61 -4.75
C GLY A 96 24.84 -4.83 -4.17
N SER A 97 25.50 -5.51 -3.23
CA SER A 97 25.02 -6.78 -2.65
C SER A 97 24.01 -6.59 -1.51
N TRP A 98 23.59 -5.35 -1.22
CA TRP A 98 22.66 -5.06 -0.13
C TRP A 98 21.27 -5.61 -0.47
N GLY A 99 20.84 -6.60 0.31
CA GLY A 99 19.76 -7.51 -0.06
C GLY A 99 18.33 -7.04 0.21
N ALA A 100 18.12 -5.95 0.96
CA ALA A 100 16.78 -5.49 1.36
C ALA A 100 16.51 -4.07 0.91
N GLN A 101 15.64 -3.93 -0.09
CA GLN A 101 15.13 -2.63 -0.53
C GLN A 101 14.21 -2.01 0.52
N ALA A 102 14.12 -0.68 0.57
CA ALA A 102 13.10 -0.03 1.39
C ALA A 102 11.68 -0.36 0.88
N ALA A 103 10.66 -0.07 1.70
CA ALA A 103 9.27 -0.28 1.29
C ALA A 103 8.84 0.76 0.24
N ALA A 104 7.95 0.33 -0.66
CA ALA A 104 7.21 1.27 -1.50
C ALA A 104 6.32 2.17 -0.64
N GLY A 105 5.90 3.27 -1.24
CA GLY A 105 4.95 4.23 -0.73
C GLY A 105 3.51 3.89 -1.09
N THR A 106 2.62 4.86 -0.93
CA THR A 106 1.18 4.71 -1.20
C THR A 106 0.67 5.79 -2.15
N VAL A 107 -0.21 5.41 -3.07
CA VAL A 107 -0.99 6.34 -3.88
C VAL A 107 -2.47 6.18 -3.55
N TYR A 108 -3.10 7.24 -3.08
CA TYR A 108 -4.52 7.28 -2.72
C TYR A 108 -5.30 8.17 -3.67
N TRP A 109 -6.42 7.65 -4.17
CA TRP A 109 -7.36 8.38 -5.01
C TRP A 109 -8.72 8.47 -4.32
N CYS A 110 -9.21 9.70 -4.23
CA CYS A 110 -10.56 10.06 -3.84
C CYS A 110 -11.26 10.55 -5.11
N ASP A 111 -11.87 9.59 -5.82
CA ASP A 111 -12.46 9.81 -7.14
C ASP A 111 -13.94 10.14 -7.02
N GLY A 112 -14.36 11.19 -7.73
CA GLY A 112 -15.74 11.65 -7.72
C GLY A 112 -16.14 12.28 -6.39
N ARG A 113 -17.44 12.46 -6.21
CA ARG A 113 -17.99 13.07 -5.00
C ARG A 113 -19.28 12.37 -4.58
N ALA A 114 -19.23 11.68 -3.45
CA ALA A 114 -20.42 11.17 -2.78
C ALA A 114 -21.29 12.33 -2.29
N SER A 115 -22.60 12.11 -2.24
CA SER A 115 -23.52 13.06 -1.61
C SER A 115 -23.20 13.23 -0.12
N GLU A 116 -23.64 14.35 0.46
CA GLU A 116 -23.46 14.55 1.90
C GLU A 116 -24.15 13.46 2.72
N SER A 117 -25.33 13.02 2.28
CA SER A 117 -26.09 11.95 2.92
C SER A 117 -25.38 10.61 2.87
N GLU A 118 -24.77 10.24 1.73
CA GLU A 118 -24.01 8.98 1.62
C GLU A 118 -22.76 9.02 2.51
N ALA A 119 -21.97 10.09 2.42
CA ALA A 119 -20.78 10.24 3.24
C ALA A 119 -21.11 10.29 4.75
N ALA A 120 -22.25 10.85 5.14
CA ALA A 120 -22.71 10.87 6.53
C ALA A 120 -23.05 9.47 7.06
N LEU A 121 -23.56 8.57 6.21
CA LEU A 121 -23.82 7.17 6.58
C LEU A 121 -22.52 6.38 6.78
N GLU A 122 -21.47 6.70 6.02
CA GLU A 122 -20.13 6.12 6.16
C GLU A 122 -19.33 6.74 7.32
N GLY A 123 -19.79 7.88 7.83
CA GLY A 123 -19.24 8.55 9.01
C GLY A 123 -17.76 8.84 8.88
N GLU A 124 -16.96 8.30 9.79
CA GLU A 124 -15.52 8.57 9.81
C GLU A 124 -14.81 8.02 8.56
N ALA A 125 -15.31 6.95 7.92
CA ALA A 125 -14.64 6.30 6.80
C ALA A 125 -14.57 7.15 5.52
N ASN A 126 -15.42 8.19 5.39
CA ASN A 126 -15.49 8.99 4.17
C ASN A 126 -15.70 10.50 4.44
N VAL A 127 -14.89 11.05 5.35
CA VAL A 127 -14.88 12.50 5.67
C VAL A 127 -14.67 13.37 4.43
N HIS A 128 -13.97 12.85 3.41
CA HIS A 128 -13.66 13.58 2.18
C HIS A 128 -14.71 13.42 1.06
N ARG A 129 -15.80 12.69 1.32
CA ARG A 129 -16.90 12.46 0.38
C ARG A 129 -16.43 11.91 -0.97
N CYS A 130 -15.47 11.00 -0.94
CA CYS A 130 -15.00 10.28 -2.12
C CYS A 130 -16.15 9.44 -2.66
N GLY A 131 -16.36 9.46 -3.97
CA GLY A 131 -17.26 8.50 -4.62
C GLY A 131 -16.66 7.10 -4.65
N VAL A 132 -15.35 7.01 -4.94
CA VAL A 132 -14.56 5.77 -4.87
C VAL A 132 -13.23 6.07 -4.18
N ARG A 133 -12.85 5.24 -3.21
CA ARG A 133 -11.57 5.30 -2.48
C ARG A 133 -10.65 4.22 -3.00
N ARG A 134 -9.74 4.59 -3.89
CA ARG A 134 -8.73 3.67 -4.42
C ARG A 134 -7.40 3.85 -3.71
N LEU A 135 -6.76 2.74 -3.34
CA LEU A 135 -5.41 2.70 -2.78
C LEU A 135 -4.54 1.82 -3.68
N GLU A 136 -3.44 2.37 -4.17
CA GLU A 136 -2.50 1.69 -5.06
C GLU A 136 -1.11 1.65 -4.42
N LEU A 137 -0.51 0.47 -4.46
CA LEU A 137 0.87 0.23 -4.03
C LEU A 137 1.54 -0.58 -5.12
N ASP A 138 2.61 -0.07 -5.70
CA ASP A 138 3.43 -0.80 -6.67
C ASP A 138 4.90 -0.50 -6.42
N ASN A 139 5.74 -1.53 -6.44
CA ASN A 139 7.18 -1.37 -6.38
C ASN A 139 7.86 -1.67 -7.73
N SER A 140 7.09 -1.87 -8.81
CA SER A 140 7.58 -2.10 -10.18
C SER A 140 8.64 -3.19 -10.27
N ASP A 141 8.35 -4.37 -9.70
CA ASP A 141 9.19 -5.59 -9.71
C ASP A 141 10.54 -5.48 -9.00
N ARG A 142 10.77 -4.39 -8.27
CA ARG A 142 11.93 -4.20 -7.42
C ARG A 142 11.94 -5.26 -6.29
N VAL A 143 13.14 -5.73 -5.92
CA VAL A 143 13.41 -6.91 -5.07
C VAL A 143 12.50 -6.96 -3.84
N LEU A 144 12.14 -8.19 -3.42
CA LEU A 144 11.36 -8.45 -2.20
C LEU A 144 11.99 -7.73 -1.00
N THR A 145 11.29 -6.72 -0.52
CA THR A 145 11.59 -6.05 0.74
C THR A 145 10.97 -6.85 1.90
N PRO A 146 11.68 -7.05 3.03
CA PRO A 146 11.06 -7.52 4.28
C PRO A 146 10.28 -6.40 4.98
N TYR A 147 10.36 -5.16 4.49
CA TYR A 147 9.67 -4.02 5.05
C TYR A 147 8.26 -3.88 4.49
N PHE A 148 7.35 -3.46 5.37
CA PHE A 148 5.96 -3.23 5.01
C PHE A 148 5.76 -1.75 4.67
N THR A 149 5.11 -1.48 3.56
CA THR A 149 4.45 -0.19 3.33
C THR A 149 3.38 -0.01 4.40
N GLN A 150 3.44 1.09 5.15
CA GLN A 150 2.50 1.34 6.24
C GLN A 150 1.44 2.34 5.81
N LEU A 151 0.17 1.96 5.95
CA LEU A 151 -0.94 2.91 5.89
C LEU A 151 -1.02 3.65 7.23
N GLN A 152 -0.42 4.83 7.30
CA GLN A 152 -0.40 5.59 8.56
C GLN A 152 -1.78 6.22 8.83
N LEU A 153 -2.38 5.83 9.96
CA LEU A 153 -3.69 6.30 10.39
C LEU A 153 -3.54 7.32 11.53
N PRO A 154 -4.38 8.36 11.58
CA PRO A 154 -4.40 9.25 12.74
C PRO A 154 -4.92 8.50 13.97
N ALA A 155 -4.52 8.93 15.17
CA ALA A 155 -4.72 8.20 16.42
C ALA A 155 -6.18 7.89 16.78
N TRP A 156 -7.14 8.61 16.20
CA TRP A 156 -8.58 8.43 16.40
C TRP A 156 -9.24 7.52 15.36
N ARG A 157 -8.60 7.30 14.21
CA ARG A 157 -9.16 6.47 13.13
C ARG A 157 -9.22 5.01 13.59
N ARG A 158 -10.39 4.40 13.49
CA ARG A 158 -10.58 2.97 13.81
C ARG A 158 -11.14 2.19 12.64
N LEU A 159 -11.85 2.85 11.73
CA LEU A 159 -12.38 2.25 10.51
C LEU A 159 -11.65 2.80 9.29
N VAL A 160 -11.12 1.90 8.46
CA VAL A 160 -10.59 2.21 7.14
C VAL A 160 -11.41 1.45 6.12
N GLU A 161 -11.89 2.15 5.11
CA GLU A 161 -12.56 1.51 3.98
C GLU A 161 -11.82 1.87 2.70
N VAL A 162 -11.53 0.85 1.90
CA VAL A 162 -10.89 0.96 0.59
C VAL A 162 -11.79 0.28 -0.41
N ASP A 163 -12.35 1.05 -1.35
CA ASP A 163 -13.27 0.51 -2.36
C ASP A 163 -12.50 -0.27 -3.44
N GLU A 164 -11.30 0.18 -3.78
CA GLU A 164 -10.41 -0.47 -4.75
C GLU A 164 -8.98 -0.52 -4.20
N LEU A 165 -8.46 -1.73 -3.94
CA LEU A 165 -7.09 -1.94 -3.48
C LEU A 165 -6.28 -2.58 -4.62
N HIS A 166 -5.32 -1.85 -5.16
CA HIS A 166 -4.43 -2.32 -6.22
C HIS A 166 -3.05 -2.59 -5.64
N LEU A 167 -2.62 -3.85 -5.67
CA LEU A 167 -1.31 -4.28 -5.19
C LEU A 167 -0.47 -4.77 -6.38
N GLY A 168 0.50 -3.96 -6.78
CA GLY A 168 1.54 -4.31 -7.74
C GLY A 168 2.54 -5.30 -7.15
N SER A 169 3.68 -5.45 -7.80
CA SER A 169 4.69 -6.42 -7.39
C SER A 169 5.63 -5.86 -6.32
N GLY A 170 6.16 -6.75 -5.48
CA GLY A 170 7.17 -6.40 -4.47
C GLY A 170 6.65 -5.51 -3.33
N VAL A 171 5.35 -5.55 -3.04
CA VAL A 171 4.72 -4.78 -1.96
C VAL A 171 4.16 -5.67 -0.85
N GLN A 172 4.36 -5.22 0.38
CA GLN A 172 3.66 -5.74 1.56
C GLN A 172 2.99 -4.56 2.26
N LEU A 173 1.68 -4.61 2.48
CA LEU A 173 0.92 -3.56 3.13
C LEU A 173 0.65 -3.93 4.58
N ALA A 174 1.02 -3.05 5.51
CA ALA A 174 0.64 -3.13 6.91
C ALA A 174 -0.31 -1.99 7.29
N VAL A 175 -1.43 -2.34 7.92
CA VAL A 175 -2.31 -1.37 8.57
C VAL A 175 -2.10 -1.46 10.08
N PRO A 176 -1.55 -0.41 10.73
CA PRO A 176 -1.28 -0.43 12.15
C PRO A 176 -2.58 -0.37 12.96
N GLY A 177 -2.52 -0.97 14.14
CA GLY A 177 -3.51 -0.77 15.20
C GLY A 177 -3.32 0.61 15.84
N PRO A 178 -4.29 1.08 16.63
CA PRO A 178 -4.10 2.28 17.43
C PRO A 178 -2.93 2.14 18.44
N PRO A 179 -2.36 3.26 18.94
CA PRO A 179 -1.18 3.23 19.80
C PRO A 179 -1.32 2.39 21.07
N VAL A 180 -2.55 2.26 21.60
CA VAL A 180 -2.85 1.45 22.79
C VAL A 180 -3.51 0.11 22.44
N PHE A 181 -3.29 -0.41 21.23
CA PHE A 181 -3.75 -1.75 20.86
C PHE A 181 -2.88 -2.81 21.53
N ASP A 182 -3.52 -3.72 22.24
CA ASP A 182 -2.93 -4.98 22.70
C ASP A 182 -3.93 -6.12 22.37
N PRO A 183 -3.51 -7.16 21.64
CA PRO A 183 -4.41 -8.22 21.21
C PRO A 183 -5.00 -9.05 22.37
N VAL A 184 -4.40 -8.98 23.57
CA VAL A 184 -4.81 -9.74 24.75
C VAL A 184 -5.40 -8.82 25.82
N ALA A 185 -4.69 -7.74 26.18
CA ALA A 185 -5.08 -6.83 27.25
C ALA A 185 -6.11 -5.79 26.81
N MET A 186 -6.14 -5.39 25.53
CA MET A 186 -7.06 -4.38 25.01
C MET A 186 -7.66 -4.80 23.65
N PRO A 187 -8.32 -5.98 23.57
CA PRO A 187 -8.73 -6.60 22.30
C PRO A 187 -9.80 -5.81 21.54
N LEU A 188 -10.44 -4.83 22.18
CA LEU A 188 -11.46 -3.97 21.57
C LEU A 188 -10.88 -2.71 20.91
N ASN A 189 -9.64 -2.32 21.24
CA ASN A 189 -9.03 -1.12 20.70
C ASN A 189 -8.23 -1.44 19.44
N ARG A 190 -8.95 -1.73 18.35
CA ARG A 190 -8.38 -2.27 17.11
C ARG A 190 -8.80 -1.45 15.88
N THR A 191 -8.04 -1.61 14.80
CA THR A 191 -8.39 -1.03 13.50
C THR A 191 -9.22 -2.04 12.70
N ALA A 192 -10.38 -1.66 12.21
CA ALA A 192 -11.15 -2.42 11.24
C ALA A 192 -10.84 -1.92 9.82
N VAL A 193 -10.54 -2.85 8.91
CA VAL A 193 -10.33 -2.56 7.49
C VAL A 193 -11.41 -3.24 6.67
N VAL A 194 -12.13 -2.46 5.86
CA VAL A 194 -13.12 -2.94 4.90
C VAL A 194 -12.58 -2.82 3.48
N LEU A 195 -12.62 -3.92 2.72
CA LEU A 195 -12.14 -3.93 1.34
C LEU A 195 -13.28 -4.17 0.34
N GLY A 196 -13.31 -3.35 -0.70
CA GLY A 196 -14.12 -3.55 -1.88
C GLY A 196 -13.48 -4.54 -2.83
N ASN A 197 -13.08 -4.08 -4.00
CA ASN A 197 -12.36 -4.87 -4.99
C ASN A 197 -10.86 -4.87 -4.68
N VAL A 198 -10.25 -6.04 -4.70
CA VAL A 198 -8.80 -6.21 -4.53
C VAL A 198 -8.23 -6.82 -5.81
N THR A 199 -7.26 -6.16 -6.41
CA THR A 199 -6.56 -6.63 -7.62
C THR A 199 -5.05 -6.72 -7.34
N GLY A 200 -4.44 -7.81 -7.80
CA GLY A 200 -3.00 -8.04 -7.73
C GLY A 200 -2.38 -8.18 -9.12
N SER A 201 -1.20 -7.59 -9.37
CA SER A 201 -0.49 -7.67 -10.67
C SER A 201 0.57 -8.79 -10.71
N LEU A 202 0.99 -9.13 -11.94
CA LEU A 202 1.84 -10.26 -12.36
C LEU A 202 3.25 -10.31 -11.76
N ILE A 203 3.85 -11.51 -11.88
CA ILE A 203 5.24 -11.96 -11.62
C ILE A 203 5.48 -12.56 -10.21
N LEU A 204 5.30 -13.90 -10.10
CA LEU A 204 5.93 -14.88 -9.18
C LEU A 204 6.31 -14.44 -7.76
N ARG A 205 5.64 -13.47 -7.15
CA ARG A 205 6.02 -12.92 -5.84
C ARG A 205 4.79 -12.64 -4.99
N SER A 206 4.93 -12.98 -3.72
CA SER A 206 3.87 -12.90 -2.72
C SER A 206 3.49 -11.45 -2.45
N VAL A 207 2.19 -11.15 -2.51
CA VAL A 207 1.63 -9.89 -2.01
C VAL A 207 1.00 -10.15 -0.65
N ALA A 208 1.34 -9.34 0.36
CA ALA A 208 0.81 -9.52 1.71
C ALA A 208 0.07 -8.28 2.19
N LEU A 209 -1.14 -8.44 2.73
CA LEU A 209 -1.85 -7.45 3.52
C LEU A 209 -1.92 -7.94 4.97
N THR A 210 -1.28 -7.22 5.89
CA THR A 210 -1.31 -7.51 7.33
C THR A 210 -2.03 -6.39 8.07
N VAL A 211 -3.10 -6.72 8.78
CA VAL A 211 -3.88 -5.77 9.58
C VAL A 211 -3.75 -6.09 11.07
N ARG A 212 -3.29 -5.10 11.85
CA ARG A 212 -3.34 -5.15 13.32
C ARG A 212 -4.73 -4.72 13.79
N GLY A 213 -5.68 -5.62 13.65
CA GLY A 213 -7.08 -5.44 14.02
C GLY A 213 -7.98 -6.38 13.25
N ASP A 214 -9.14 -5.94 12.80
CA ASP A 214 -10.09 -6.76 12.05
C ASP A 214 -10.03 -6.49 10.54
N VAL A 215 -10.28 -7.53 9.73
CA VAL A 215 -10.47 -7.41 8.27
C VAL A 215 -11.86 -7.90 7.91
N PHE A 216 -12.66 -7.06 7.26
CA PHE A 216 -14.04 -7.36 6.86
C PHE A 216 -14.27 -7.11 5.38
N GLY A 217 -14.87 -8.07 4.69
CA GLY A 217 -15.33 -7.86 3.32
C GLY A 217 -14.18 -7.76 2.31
N ALA A 218 -14.29 -8.57 1.25
CA ALA A 218 -13.59 -8.36 -0.01
C ALA A 218 -14.65 -8.69 -1.06
N ARG A 219 -15.20 -7.67 -1.73
CA ARG A 219 -16.29 -7.85 -2.71
C ARG A 219 -15.86 -8.74 -3.86
N SER A 220 -14.63 -8.55 -4.32
CA SER A 220 -13.94 -9.43 -5.25
C SER A 220 -12.44 -9.44 -4.96
N LEU A 221 -11.82 -10.60 -5.15
CA LEU A 221 -10.36 -10.76 -5.11
C LEU A 221 -9.95 -11.34 -6.46
N TRP A 222 -9.26 -10.54 -7.25
CA TRP A 222 -8.75 -10.94 -8.55
C TRP A 222 -7.24 -11.12 -8.49
N MET A 223 -6.80 -12.31 -8.87
CA MET A 223 -5.39 -12.67 -8.92
C MET A 223 -5.10 -13.30 -10.27
N HIS A 224 -3.97 -12.93 -10.86
CA HIS A 224 -3.48 -13.56 -12.07
C HIS A 224 -2.81 -14.92 -11.75
N GLU A 225 -2.84 -15.83 -12.72
CA GLU A 225 -2.25 -17.17 -12.63
C GLU A 225 -0.79 -17.14 -12.11
N GLY A 226 -0.45 -18.02 -11.16
CA GLY A 226 0.88 -18.08 -10.53
C GLY A 226 1.16 -17.06 -9.42
N SER A 227 0.18 -16.25 -9.02
CA SER A 227 0.30 -15.28 -7.91
C SER A 227 -0.02 -15.92 -6.55
N SER A 228 0.64 -15.45 -5.47
CA SER A 228 0.27 -15.79 -4.09
C SER A 228 -0.08 -14.53 -3.31
N SER A 229 -1.18 -14.56 -2.55
CA SER A 229 -1.59 -13.45 -1.70
C SER A 229 -1.80 -13.94 -0.28
N GLU A 230 -1.26 -13.22 0.69
CA GLU A 230 -1.48 -13.46 2.10
C GLU A 230 -2.32 -12.32 2.67
N LEU A 231 -3.48 -12.65 3.24
CA LEU A 231 -4.23 -11.73 4.10
C LEU A 231 -4.05 -12.20 5.54
N GLY A 232 -3.50 -11.32 6.37
CA GLY A 232 -3.29 -11.53 7.80
C GLY A 232 -4.09 -10.53 8.64
N SER A 233 -4.68 -11.02 9.73
CA SER A 233 -5.39 -10.22 10.72
C SER A 233 -4.96 -10.68 12.11
N SER A 234 -4.66 -9.75 13.02
CA SER A 234 -4.47 -10.08 14.44
C SER A 234 -5.79 -10.23 15.20
N GLY A 235 -6.91 -9.86 14.59
CA GLY A 235 -8.26 -9.91 15.14
C GLY A 235 -9.17 -10.83 14.31
N ALA A 236 -10.42 -10.41 14.13
CA ALA A 236 -11.36 -11.13 13.28
C ALA A 236 -11.00 -10.97 11.80
N MET A 237 -11.23 -12.03 11.02
CA MET A 237 -11.20 -11.96 9.56
C MET A 237 -12.51 -12.55 9.03
N ARG A 238 -13.23 -11.77 8.22
CA ARG A 238 -14.44 -12.22 7.51
C ARG A 238 -14.32 -11.89 6.03
N ILE A 239 -14.14 -12.93 5.21
CA ILE A 239 -14.09 -12.81 3.75
C ILE A 239 -15.47 -13.18 3.19
N LEU A 240 -16.13 -12.22 2.54
CA LEU A 240 -17.41 -12.42 1.85
C LEU A 240 -17.15 -12.53 0.34
N ALA A 241 -16.62 -13.67 -0.09
CA ALA A 241 -16.34 -13.90 -1.50
C ALA A 241 -17.62 -14.30 -2.26
N ARG A 242 -18.04 -13.49 -3.25
CA ARG A 242 -19.03 -13.91 -4.25
C ARG A 242 -18.27 -14.57 -5.41
N ALA A 243 -18.02 -15.87 -5.31
CA ALA A 243 -17.23 -16.58 -6.30
C ALA A 243 -17.99 -16.72 -7.63
N THR A 244 -17.57 -15.99 -8.66
CA THR A 244 -17.70 -16.45 -10.06
C THR A 244 -16.47 -17.32 -10.33
N ARG A 245 -16.66 -18.64 -10.44
CA ARG A 245 -15.55 -19.59 -10.59
C ARG A 245 -14.81 -19.38 -11.92
N ASP A 246 -13.67 -18.70 -11.85
CA ASP A 246 -12.49 -18.90 -12.70
C ASP A 246 -11.25 -19.08 -11.79
N ALA A 247 -11.40 -19.90 -10.75
CA ALA A 247 -10.30 -20.21 -9.84
C ALA A 247 -9.44 -21.32 -10.46
N ASP A 248 -8.15 -21.06 -10.64
CA ASP A 248 -7.15 -22.09 -11.01
C ASP A 248 -7.23 -23.26 -10.00
N PRO A 249 -7.27 -24.53 -10.45
CA PRO A 249 -7.23 -25.71 -9.60
C PRO A 249 -6.06 -25.77 -8.60
N SER A 250 -5.01 -24.94 -8.74
CA SER A 250 -3.91 -24.80 -7.77
C SER A 250 -4.22 -23.90 -6.56
N SER A 251 -5.31 -23.13 -6.59
CA SER A 251 -5.67 -22.17 -5.53
C SER A 251 -6.09 -22.87 -4.22
N SER A 252 -5.49 -22.46 -3.09
CA SER A 252 -5.82 -23.01 -1.77
C SER A 252 -5.99 -21.91 -0.73
N LEU A 253 -7.11 -21.95 0.01
CA LEU A 253 -7.33 -21.07 1.16
C LEU A 253 -6.76 -21.76 2.41
N LYS A 254 -5.59 -21.31 2.89
CA LYS A 254 -4.95 -21.85 4.09
C LYS A 254 -5.12 -20.88 5.25
N ARG A 255 -5.69 -21.37 6.36
CA ARG A 255 -5.71 -20.63 7.63
C ARG A 255 -4.41 -20.92 8.38
N THR A 256 -3.51 -19.96 8.46
CA THR A 256 -2.34 -20.00 9.34
C THR A 256 -2.71 -19.35 10.68
N THR A 257 -2.77 -20.14 11.75
CA THR A 257 -2.87 -19.60 13.11
C THR A 257 -1.50 -19.04 13.52
N PRO A 258 -1.41 -17.83 14.11
CA PRO A 258 -0.14 -17.33 14.61
C PRO A 258 0.39 -18.29 15.68
N LEU A 259 1.67 -18.65 15.59
CA LEU A 259 2.40 -19.41 16.61
C LEU A 259 2.63 -18.54 17.85
N TRP A 260 1.59 -18.26 18.63
CA TRP A 260 1.71 -17.66 19.97
C TRP A 260 0.70 -18.30 20.95
N GLY A 261 1.16 -19.25 21.77
CA GLY A 261 0.53 -19.66 23.06
C GLY A 261 -0.61 -20.69 23.01
N PRO A 262 -0.83 -21.49 24.09
CA PRO A 262 -1.07 -22.93 23.95
C PRO A 262 -2.54 -23.38 23.84
N HIS A 263 -2.69 -24.45 23.06
CA HIS A 263 -3.76 -25.44 22.96
C HIS A 263 -5.05 -25.23 23.77
N SER A 264 -6.17 -25.14 23.04
CA SER A 264 -7.44 -25.75 23.46
C SER A 264 -8.05 -26.55 22.30
N ARG A 265 -8.30 -27.84 22.56
CA ARG A 265 -8.91 -28.80 21.63
C ARG A 265 -10.40 -28.53 21.55
N LEU A 266 -10.94 -28.43 20.34
CA LEU A 266 -12.38 -28.52 20.08
C LEU A 266 -12.81 -29.99 20.19
N ARG A 267 -13.85 -30.27 21.00
CA ARG A 267 -14.67 -31.48 20.85
C ARG A 267 -15.72 -31.22 19.79
N SER A 268 -15.99 -32.29 19.02
CA SER A 268 -16.96 -32.43 17.94
C SER A 268 -18.36 -31.96 18.28
#